data_AF-A0AAE0APX1-F1
#
_entry.id   AF-A0AAE0APX1-F1
#
_cell.length_a   1.000
_cell.length_b   1.000
_cell.length_c   1.000
_cell.angle_alpha   90.00
_cell.angle_beta   90.00
_cell.angle_gamma   90.00
#
_symmetry.space_group_name_H-M   'P 1'
#
loop_
_entity.id
_entity.type
_entity.pdbx_description
1 polymer ?
#
loop_
_entity_poly.entity_id
_entity_poly.type
_entity_poly.pdbx_seq_one_letter_code
_entity_poly.pdbx_strand_id
1 'polypeptide(L)'
;MTGGRKGKQVAREGSRPSKKRREPLVMQAPTGKGKGDTISQPPDSHDPERWALFGNKRIWPERGINLTVFGNTFVPETVDIMGWTGFARTPNMAALELVREFYYAMGVPVTVRRTEVWITTSRINKWFGAPEDLGDLVDGLPEHEHFQPYGGELASNLRMDGDTAWNDYRHPLPLSELKLDAAFWLMFETYSFVPSTHRTDLGYDLAHCLYCTRNGLRMDIGQIIMKGICRGGHSTKGPLPFPCLITHFCEEAGINVRGGGWTMFAPTSDIGKKVYNELAQRRGLRSISGPMLEEDIVLFDGEFPDDDPDDHDYNEQNLDEDPDAEPPD
;
A
#
# COMPACT_ATOMS: atom_id res chain seq x y z
N MET A 1 -52.14 -43.91 -19.86
CA MET A 1 -53.46 -44.08 -19.21
C MET A 1 -53.22 -43.86 -17.73
N THR A 2 -53.83 -42.95 -16.97
CA THR A 2 -55.07 -42.13 -17.06
C THR A 2 -54.71 -40.62 -17.03
N GLY A 3 -55.53 -39.60 -17.32
CA GLY A 3 -56.94 -39.33 -17.01
C GLY A 3 -57.06 -38.63 -15.63
N GLY A 4 -57.52 -37.38 -15.48
CA GLY A 4 -58.13 -36.45 -16.44
C GLY A 4 -58.34 -35.00 -15.91
N ARG A 5 -59.12 -34.20 -16.66
CA ARG A 5 -59.36 -32.74 -16.48
C ARG A 5 -60.45 -32.39 -15.44
N LYS A 6 -60.35 -31.17 -14.86
CA LYS A 6 -61.38 -30.12 -14.54
C LYS A 6 -60.94 -29.33 -13.28
N GLY A 7 -61.19 -28.04 -13.07
CA GLY A 7 -61.86 -27.01 -13.87
C GLY A 7 -62.77 -26.08 -13.03
N LYS A 8 -62.74 -24.76 -13.31
CA LYS A 8 -63.60 -23.63 -12.83
C LYS A 8 -63.18 -22.81 -11.59
N GLN A 9 -63.22 -21.49 -11.81
CA GLN A 9 -63.34 -20.40 -10.82
C GLN A 9 -64.76 -20.34 -10.22
N VAL A 10 -64.91 -19.75 -9.02
CA VAL A 10 -65.99 -18.81 -8.65
C VAL A 10 -65.42 -17.77 -7.67
N ALA A 11 -65.82 -16.50 -7.76
CA ALA A 11 -65.44 -15.41 -6.85
C ALA A 11 -66.59 -15.03 -5.90
N ARG A 12 -66.29 -14.31 -4.80
CA ARG A 12 -67.27 -13.44 -4.12
C ARG A 12 -66.62 -12.34 -3.26
N GLU A 13 -67.33 -11.22 -3.17
CA GLU A 13 -66.91 -9.94 -2.56
C GLU A 13 -67.18 -9.85 -1.04
N GLY A 14 -66.62 -8.83 -0.37
CA GLY A 14 -67.00 -8.52 1.02
C GLY A 14 -66.32 -7.31 1.69
N SER A 15 -66.83 -6.10 1.43
CA SER A 15 -66.86 -4.91 2.33
C SER A 15 -65.58 -4.10 2.70
N ARG A 16 -65.69 -2.77 2.49
CA ARG A 16 -64.91 -1.68 3.13
C ARG A 16 -65.66 -1.13 4.35
N PRO A 17 -64.99 -0.39 5.26
CA PRO A 17 -65.11 1.09 5.28
C PRO A 17 -63.78 1.80 5.70
N SER A 18 -63.59 3.11 5.69
CA SER A 18 -63.97 4.26 4.85
C SER A 18 -63.31 5.55 5.45
N LYS A 19 -62.73 6.38 4.58
CA LYS A 19 -62.42 7.84 4.70
C LYS A 19 -62.25 8.52 6.09
N LYS A 20 -61.13 9.25 6.25
CA LYS A 20 -61.14 10.64 6.78
C LYS A 20 -60.39 11.59 5.83
N ARG A 21 -60.91 12.81 5.69
CA ARG A 21 -60.46 13.90 4.80
C ARG A 21 -60.42 15.19 5.62
N ARG A 22 -59.41 16.06 5.43
CA ARG A 22 -59.51 17.51 5.64
C ARG A 22 -58.37 18.25 4.91
N GLU A 23 -58.68 19.41 4.38
CA GLU A 23 -57.83 20.27 3.55
C GLU A 23 -57.44 21.55 4.35
N PRO A 24 -57.07 22.71 3.77
CA PRO A 24 -55.69 23.21 3.75
C PRO A 24 -55.50 24.57 4.48
N LEU A 25 -54.26 25.08 4.54
CA LEU A 25 -53.98 26.50 4.82
C LEU A 25 -52.69 26.99 4.12
N VAL A 26 -52.53 28.32 3.97
CA VAL A 26 -51.77 28.96 2.89
C VAL A 26 -50.84 30.09 3.40
N MET A 27 -49.64 30.20 2.79
CA MET A 27 -48.67 31.34 2.83
C MET A 27 -48.02 31.66 4.21
N GLN A 28 -46.84 32.29 4.31
CA GLN A 28 -46.07 33.13 3.35
C GLN A 28 -44.54 32.97 3.57
N ALA A 29 -43.69 33.53 2.69
CA ALA A 29 -42.23 33.33 2.69
C ALA A 29 -41.44 34.45 3.42
N PRO A 30 -40.20 34.18 3.90
CA PRO A 30 -39.16 35.19 4.06
C PRO A 30 -38.31 35.32 2.78
N THR A 31 -38.13 36.57 2.33
CA THR A 31 -37.20 36.91 1.25
C THR A 31 -35.76 36.96 1.77
N GLY A 32 -34.82 36.37 1.03
CA GLY A 32 -33.40 36.37 1.39
C GLY A 32 -32.52 36.04 0.19
N LYS A 33 -32.25 37.03 -0.67
CA LYS A 33 -31.29 36.88 -1.77
C LYS A 33 -29.86 36.91 -1.21
N GLY A 34 -29.21 35.75 -1.18
CA GLY A 34 -27.77 35.61 -0.98
C GLY A 34 -27.21 34.64 -2.01
N LYS A 35 -26.94 35.11 -3.22
CA LYS A 35 -26.26 34.31 -4.25
C LYS A 35 -24.81 34.11 -3.84
N GLY A 36 -24.49 32.89 -3.40
CA GLY A 36 -23.15 32.33 -3.38
C GLY A 36 -23.11 31.14 -4.34
N ASP A 37 -23.13 31.43 -5.63
CA ASP A 37 -22.77 30.45 -6.67
C ASP A 37 -21.29 30.03 -6.37
N THR A 38 -20.85 28.77 -6.38
CA THR A 38 -21.24 27.63 -7.23
C THR A 38 -20.95 26.30 -6.51
N ILE A 39 -21.91 25.37 -6.45
CA ILE A 39 -21.59 23.94 -6.30
C ILE A 39 -21.04 23.49 -7.64
N SER A 40 -19.77 23.07 -7.69
CA SER A 40 -19.13 22.57 -8.91
C SER A 40 -19.98 21.44 -9.52
N GLN A 41 -20.65 21.74 -10.64
CA GLN A 41 -21.34 20.71 -11.40
C GLN A 41 -20.31 19.70 -11.91
N PRO A 42 -20.62 18.39 -11.92
CA PRO A 42 -19.74 17.41 -12.54
C PRO A 42 -19.54 17.76 -14.03
N PRO A 43 -18.37 17.50 -14.61
CA PRO A 43 -18.17 17.68 -16.04
C PRO A 43 -19.18 16.82 -16.82
N ASP A 44 -19.79 17.38 -17.87
CA ASP A 44 -20.80 16.70 -18.71
C ASP A 44 -20.33 15.31 -19.18
N SER A 45 -20.69 14.26 -18.44
CA SER A 45 -20.25 12.88 -18.69
C SER A 45 -21.16 11.88 -17.96
N HIS A 46 -21.36 10.72 -18.58
CA HIS A 46 -22.65 10.02 -18.55
C HIS A 46 -22.98 9.15 -17.32
N ASP A 47 -22.12 9.09 -16.30
CA ASP A 47 -22.25 8.12 -15.20
C ASP A 47 -22.27 8.78 -13.81
N PRO A 48 -23.44 9.08 -13.23
CA PRO A 48 -23.56 9.65 -11.89
C PRO A 48 -23.29 8.62 -10.78
N GLU A 49 -23.46 7.32 -11.03
CA GLU A 49 -23.20 6.26 -10.05
C GLU A 49 -21.69 6.09 -9.83
N ARG A 50 -20.90 6.10 -10.92
CA ARG A 50 -19.44 6.14 -10.88
C ARG A 50 -18.93 7.42 -10.20
N TRP A 51 -19.55 8.59 -10.43
CA TRP A 51 -19.15 9.80 -9.71
C TRP A 51 -19.40 9.68 -8.20
N ALA A 52 -20.57 9.18 -7.80
CA ALA A 52 -20.90 8.94 -6.39
C ALA A 52 -19.95 7.93 -5.70
N LEU A 53 -19.45 6.94 -6.45
CA LEU A 53 -18.44 6.00 -5.97
C LEU A 53 -17.14 6.72 -5.58
N PHE A 54 -16.59 7.56 -6.47
CA PHE A 54 -15.33 8.28 -6.19
C PHE A 54 -15.50 9.43 -5.18
N GLY A 55 -16.66 10.10 -5.19
CA GLY A 55 -16.99 11.16 -4.23
C GLY A 55 -16.94 10.72 -2.76
N ASN A 56 -17.23 9.44 -2.49
CA ASN A 56 -17.24 8.89 -1.13
C ASN A 56 -15.98 8.09 -0.75
N LYS A 57 -15.06 7.84 -1.70
CA LYS A 57 -13.82 7.12 -1.37
C LYS A 57 -12.93 7.93 -0.42
N ARG A 58 -12.29 7.20 0.49
CA ARG A 58 -11.19 7.71 1.31
C ARG A 58 -9.99 8.05 0.42
N ILE A 59 -9.14 8.94 0.91
CA ILE A 59 -7.91 9.36 0.25
C ILE A 59 -6.74 8.73 1.01
N TRP A 60 -5.75 8.22 0.30
CA TRP A 60 -4.53 7.69 0.92
C TRP A 60 -3.60 8.84 1.34
N PRO A 61 -3.14 8.88 2.60
CA PRO A 61 -2.15 9.86 3.00
C PRO A 61 -0.76 9.51 2.47
N GLU A 62 -0.20 10.40 1.64
CA GLU A 62 1.23 10.39 1.34
C GLU A 62 2.06 10.88 2.53
N ARG A 63 3.34 10.49 2.52
CA ARG A 63 4.40 10.89 3.46
C ARG A 63 5.72 11.02 2.72
N GLY A 64 6.55 11.97 3.13
CA GLY A 64 7.97 11.96 2.79
C GLY A 64 8.81 11.22 3.83
N ILE A 65 10.12 11.30 3.71
CA ILE A 65 11.10 10.80 4.68
C ILE A 65 12.04 11.93 5.11
N ASN A 66 12.23 12.14 6.42
CA ASN A 66 13.08 13.22 6.91
C ASN A 66 14.54 12.76 7.03
N LEU A 67 15.33 12.95 5.97
CA LEU A 67 16.74 12.52 5.93
C LEU A 67 17.61 13.23 6.97
N THR A 68 17.35 14.49 7.33
CA THR A 68 18.12 15.21 8.36
C THR A 68 18.04 14.51 9.72
N VAL A 69 16.89 13.92 10.04
CA VAL A 69 16.67 13.13 11.27
C VAL A 69 17.37 11.77 11.22
N PHE A 70 17.66 11.25 10.02
CA PHE A 70 18.34 9.97 9.78
C PHE A 70 19.77 10.12 9.25
N GLY A 71 20.39 11.31 9.34
CA GLY A 71 21.67 11.64 8.70
C GLY A 71 22.91 10.84 9.13
N ASN A 72 22.75 9.80 9.97
CA ASN A 72 23.79 8.91 10.47
C ASN A 72 23.26 7.46 10.56
N THR A 73 22.27 7.11 9.74
CA THR A 73 21.87 5.71 9.51
C THR A 73 22.11 5.41 8.03
N PHE A 74 21.95 4.15 7.61
CA PHE A 74 21.94 3.73 6.21
C PHE A 74 20.81 4.36 5.35
N VAL A 75 19.83 5.04 5.96
CA VAL A 75 18.63 5.55 5.26
C VAL A 75 18.93 6.60 4.18
N PRO A 76 19.76 7.65 4.42
CA PRO A 76 20.13 8.61 3.38
C PRO A 76 20.94 7.95 2.25
N GLU A 77 21.88 7.06 2.60
CA GLU A 77 22.68 6.30 1.62
C GLU A 77 21.78 5.46 0.70
N THR A 78 20.82 4.71 1.24
CA THR A 78 19.82 3.98 0.43
C THR A 78 19.04 4.93 -0.48
N VAL A 79 18.61 6.10 0.03
CA VAL A 79 17.86 7.07 -0.79
C VAL A 79 18.73 7.66 -1.91
N ASP A 80 20.00 7.92 -1.65
CA ASP A 80 20.94 8.44 -2.65
C ASP A 80 21.30 7.39 -3.72
N ILE A 81 21.58 6.14 -3.32
CA ILE A 81 21.80 4.99 -4.23
C ILE A 81 20.60 4.79 -5.16
N MET A 82 19.38 4.90 -4.63
CA MET A 82 18.13 4.70 -5.36
C MET A 82 17.67 5.93 -6.15
N GLY A 83 18.35 7.08 -6.02
CA GLY A 83 17.96 8.36 -6.63
C GLY A 83 16.71 9.02 -5.99
N TRP A 84 16.19 8.45 -4.91
CA TRP A 84 14.87 8.71 -4.30
C TRP A 84 14.72 10.06 -3.56
N THR A 85 15.58 11.03 -3.91
CA THR A 85 15.58 12.41 -3.42
C THR A 85 14.20 13.08 -3.43
N GLY A 86 13.32 12.69 -4.36
CA GLY A 86 11.98 13.23 -4.45
C GLY A 86 11.03 12.82 -3.33
N PHE A 87 11.29 11.69 -2.66
CA PHE A 87 10.58 11.25 -1.45
C PHE A 87 11.12 11.89 -0.16
N ALA A 88 12.35 12.44 -0.18
CA ALA A 88 12.91 13.21 0.94
C ALA A 88 12.26 14.60 1.11
N ARG A 89 11.41 15.00 0.15
CA ARG A 89 10.61 16.23 0.22
C ARG A 89 9.28 15.94 0.91
N THR A 90 8.88 16.81 1.85
CA THR A 90 7.52 16.80 2.37
C THR A 90 6.51 17.00 1.21
N PRO A 91 5.50 16.13 1.03
CA PRO A 91 4.56 16.25 -0.09
C PRO A 91 3.74 17.56 -0.04
N ASN A 92 3.34 18.05 -1.21
CA ASN A 92 2.48 19.23 -1.33
C ASN A 92 1.01 18.91 -1.00
N MET A 93 0.21 19.94 -0.68
CA MET A 93 -1.24 19.76 -0.50
C MET A 93 -1.92 19.28 -1.78
N ALA A 94 -2.87 18.37 -1.64
CA ALA A 94 -3.65 17.84 -2.75
C ALA A 94 -5.03 18.47 -2.86
N ALA A 95 -5.56 18.65 -4.07
CA ALA A 95 -6.91 19.17 -4.31
C ALA A 95 -7.89 17.99 -4.48
N LEU A 96 -8.73 17.72 -3.47
CA LEU A 96 -9.47 16.45 -3.40
C LEU A 96 -10.52 16.26 -4.50
N GLU A 97 -11.21 17.32 -4.91
CA GLU A 97 -12.17 17.27 -6.00
C GLU A 97 -11.47 16.93 -7.32
N LEU A 98 -10.27 17.46 -7.53
CA LEU A 98 -9.46 17.24 -8.72
C LEU A 98 -8.90 15.81 -8.79
N VAL A 99 -8.44 15.27 -7.65
CA VAL A 99 -8.02 13.86 -7.54
C VAL A 99 -9.20 12.92 -7.82
N ARG A 100 -10.39 13.25 -7.32
CA ARG A 100 -11.61 12.48 -7.59
C ARG A 100 -12.05 12.59 -9.05
N GLU A 101 -11.94 13.77 -9.66
CA GLU A 101 -12.21 14.01 -11.09
C GLU A 101 -11.25 13.21 -11.97
N PHE A 102 -9.95 13.23 -11.66
CA PHE A 102 -8.94 12.39 -12.30
C PHE A 102 -9.28 10.90 -12.21
N TYR A 103 -9.58 10.39 -11.01
CA TYR A 103 -9.92 8.98 -10.83
C TYR A 103 -11.24 8.57 -11.50
N TYR A 104 -12.22 9.47 -11.52
CA TYR A 104 -13.46 9.28 -12.26
C TYR A 104 -13.20 9.16 -13.76
N ALA A 105 -12.41 10.08 -14.32
CA ALA A 105 -12.06 10.18 -15.74
C ALA A 105 -10.93 9.24 -16.21
N MET A 106 -10.47 8.32 -15.35
CA MET A 106 -9.41 7.34 -15.64
C MET A 106 -9.60 6.66 -17.01
N GLY A 107 -8.63 6.88 -17.87
CA GLY A 107 -8.49 6.45 -19.26
C GLY A 107 -7.11 6.87 -19.79
N VAL A 108 -6.83 6.68 -21.08
CA VAL A 108 -5.56 7.12 -21.69
C VAL A 108 -5.86 7.99 -22.93
N PRO A 109 -5.55 9.31 -22.90
CA PRO A 109 -5.13 10.12 -21.75
C PRO A 109 -6.28 10.32 -20.72
N VAL A 110 -5.94 10.80 -19.52
CA VAL A 110 -6.95 11.18 -18.51
C VAL A 110 -7.39 12.62 -18.76
N THR A 111 -8.67 12.85 -19.04
CA THR A 111 -9.21 14.21 -19.30
C THR A 111 -9.85 14.79 -18.05
N VAL A 112 -9.26 15.85 -17.50
CA VAL A 112 -9.73 16.56 -16.30
C VAL A 112 -10.05 18.00 -16.70
N ARG A 113 -11.29 18.46 -16.48
CA ARG A 113 -11.76 19.80 -16.91
C ARG A 113 -11.44 20.17 -18.36
N ARG A 114 -11.64 19.21 -19.27
CA ARG A 114 -11.34 19.35 -20.72
C ARG A 114 -9.84 19.57 -21.03
N THR A 115 -8.96 19.27 -20.07
CA THR A 115 -7.50 19.32 -20.20
C THR A 115 -6.94 17.91 -20.08
N GLU A 116 -6.02 17.52 -20.95
CA GLU A 116 -5.38 16.20 -20.89
C GLU A 116 -4.26 16.17 -19.85
N VAL A 117 -4.32 15.22 -18.92
CA VAL A 117 -3.33 15.00 -17.88
C VAL A 117 -2.54 13.74 -18.21
N TRP A 118 -1.32 13.94 -18.69
CA TRP A 118 -0.43 12.88 -19.18
C TRP A 118 0.45 12.32 -18.05
N ILE A 119 -0.06 11.35 -17.28
CA ILE A 119 0.76 10.63 -16.30
C ILE A 119 1.44 9.43 -16.96
N THR A 120 2.77 9.32 -16.84
CA THR A 120 3.58 8.21 -17.40
C THR A 120 4.63 7.76 -16.38
N THR A 121 5.12 6.53 -16.52
CA THR A 121 6.13 5.94 -15.63
C THR A 121 7.39 6.82 -15.56
N SER A 122 7.92 7.23 -16.71
CA SER A 122 9.08 8.15 -16.80
C SER A 122 8.84 9.49 -16.10
N ARG A 123 7.64 10.08 -16.22
CA ARG A 123 7.31 11.33 -15.50
C ARG A 123 7.25 11.12 -13.99
N ILE A 124 6.74 9.97 -13.53
CA ILE A 124 6.72 9.62 -12.11
C ILE A 124 8.15 9.38 -11.59
N ASN A 125 8.99 8.62 -12.31
CA ASN A 125 10.40 8.40 -11.96
C ASN A 125 11.14 9.73 -11.83
N LYS A 126 11.05 10.58 -12.85
CA LYS A 126 11.63 11.92 -12.85
C LYS A 126 11.10 12.80 -11.70
N TRP A 127 9.81 12.71 -11.37
CA TRP A 127 9.26 13.44 -10.22
C TRP A 127 9.90 13.00 -8.90
N PHE A 128 10.10 11.69 -8.70
CA PHE A 128 10.70 11.15 -7.47
C PHE A 128 12.23 11.06 -7.48
N GLY A 129 12.87 11.36 -8.61
CA GLY A 129 14.33 11.35 -8.80
C GLY A 129 14.93 10.00 -9.18
N ALA A 130 14.10 8.96 -9.35
CA ALA A 130 14.59 7.62 -9.71
C ALA A 130 15.28 7.62 -11.09
N PRO A 131 16.27 6.72 -11.32
CA PRO A 131 16.97 6.60 -12.58
C PRO A 131 16.03 6.44 -13.79
N GLU A 132 16.38 7.04 -14.91
CA GLU A 132 15.68 6.82 -16.20
C GLU A 132 16.23 5.58 -16.94
N ASP A 133 17.50 5.24 -16.72
CA ASP A 133 18.14 4.00 -17.17
C ASP A 133 17.88 2.88 -16.15
N LEU A 134 16.81 2.12 -16.36
CA LEU A 134 16.36 1.09 -15.41
C LEU A 134 16.74 -0.33 -15.84
N GLY A 135 17.20 -0.53 -17.08
CA GLY A 135 17.50 -1.85 -17.64
C GLY A 135 16.25 -2.72 -17.83
N ASP A 136 16.46 -4.02 -17.93
CA ASP A 136 15.40 -5.02 -18.15
C ASP A 136 14.70 -5.38 -16.83
N LEU A 137 13.81 -4.49 -16.37
CA LEU A 137 12.95 -4.74 -15.21
C LEU A 137 11.60 -5.33 -15.64
N VAL A 138 11.24 -6.48 -15.07
CA VAL A 138 9.91 -7.07 -15.22
C VAL A 138 8.97 -6.46 -14.19
N ASP A 139 7.88 -5.87 -14.68
CA ASP A 139 6.82 -5.32 -13.84
C ASP A 139 7.28 -4.18 -12.88
N GLY A 140 8.48 -3.64 -13.11
CA GLY A 140 9.13 -2.58 -12.35
C GLY A 140 10.16 -3.06 -11.31
N LEU A 141 10.45 -4.36 -11.27
CA LEU A 141 11.43 -4.99 -10.38
C LEU A 141 12.42 -5.85 -11.19
N PRO A 142 13.60 -6.22 -10.65
CA PRO A 142 14.52 -7.15 -11.31
C PRO A 142 13.87 -8.52 -11.54
N GLU A 143 14.39 -9.33 -12.48
CA GLU A 143 13.77 -10.62 -12.79
C GLU A 143 13.83 -11.64 -11.63
N HIS A 144 12.76 -12.45 -11.52
CA HIS A 144 12.57 -13.41 -10.43
C HIS A 144 13.67 -14.47 -10.29
N GLU A 145 14.46 -14.74 -11.34
CA GLU A 145 15.57 -15.70 -11.28
C GLU A 145 16.67 -15.29 -10.29
N HIS A 146 16.79 -14.00 -9.96
CA HIS A 146 17.69 -13.51 -8.91
C HIS A 146 17.20 -13.79 -7.48
N PHE A 147 15.95 -14.24 -7.29
CA PHE A 147 15.32 -14.36 -5.97
C PHE A 147 14.83 -15.78 -5.76
N GLN A 148 15.75 -16.68 -5.41
CA GLN A 148 15.44 -18.10 -5.19
C GLN A 148 14.26 -18.24 -4.18
N PRO A 149 13.08 -18.71 -4.63
CA PRO A 149 11.85 -18.63 -3.83
C PRO A 149 11.73 -19.74 -2.77
N TYR A 150 12.71 -20.65 -2.70
CA TYR A 150 12.75 -21.82 -1.84
C TYR A 150 13.95 -21.74 -0.88
N GLY A 151 13.84 -20.90 0.15
CA GLY A 151 14.85 -20.76 1.19
C GLY A 151 16.18 -20.22 0.69
N GLY A 152 16.29 -18.90 0.67
CA GLY A 152 17.50 -18.22 0.19
C GLY A 152 17.55 -16.75 0.58
N GLU A 153 18.36 -16.01 -0.17
CA GLU A 153 18.81 -14.64 0.08
C GLU A 153 17.70 -13.65 0.48
N LEU A 154 16.50 -13.81 -0.10
CA LEU A 154 15.31 -12.99 0.20
C LEU A 154 14.85 -13.14 1.66
N ALA A 155 14.83 -14.37 2.19
CA ALA A 155 14.40 -14.67 3.55
C ALA A 155 15.44 -14.22 4.57
N SER A 156 16.72 -14.56 4.35
CA SER A 156 17.82 -14.17 5.23
C SER A 156 18.05 -12.65 5.25
N ASN A 157 17.73 -11.94 4.18
CA ASN A 157 17.74 -10.48 4.16
C ASN A 157 16.66 -9.85 5.06
N LEU A 158 15.43 -10.35 5.01
CA LEU A 158 14.26 -9.68 5.58
C LEU A 158 13.89 -10.13 7.01
N ARG A 159 14.13 -11.40 7.33
CA ARG A 159 13.69 -12.06 8.58
C ARG A 159 14.73 -11.94 9.70
N MET A 160 14.29 -11.77 10.95
CA MET A 160 15.20 -11.62 12.10
C MET A 160 16.01 -12.88 12.39
N ASP A 161 15.36 -14.05 12.40
CA ASP A 161 15.98 -15.30 12.87
C ASP A 161 16.80 -16.03 11.80
N GLY A 162 17.00 -15.43 10.61
CA GLY A 162 17.75 -16.01 9.49
C GLY A 162 17.12 -17.25 8.83
N ASP A 163 16.14 -17.88 9.48
CA ASP A 163 15.50 -19.14 9.08
C ASP A 163 14.94 -19.07 7.64
N THR A 164 15.57 -19.88 6.79
CA THR A 164 15.29 -20.04 5.36
C THR A 164 14.03 -20.84 5.07
N ALA A 165 13.30 -21.34 6.08
CA ALA A 165 12.00 -21.98 5.89
C ALA A 165 10.89 -21.05 5.33
N TRP A 166 11.17 -19.78 5.04
CA TRP A 166 10.31 -18.99 4.15
C TRP A 166 10.52 -19.43 2.69
N ASN A 167 9.82 -20.49 2.33
CA ASN A 167 10.04 -21.29 1.12
C ASN A 167 8.77 -21.49 0.25
N ASP A 168 7.72 -20.72 0.50
CA ASP A 168 6.52 -20.73 -0.35
C ASP A 168 5.91 -19.32 -0.47
N TYR A 169 5.66 -18.91 -1.72
CA TYR A 169 4.86 -17.74 -2.09
C TYR A 169 3.41 -17.80 -1.55
N ARG A 170 2.96 -18.98 -1.09
CA ARG A 170 1.67 -19.21 -0.42
C ARG A 170 1.69 -18.94 1.09
N HIS A 171 2.86 -18.77 1.70
CA HIS A 171 3.02 -18.48 3.13
C HIS A 171 3.59 -17.07 3.30
N PRO A 172 2.77 -16.04 3.58
CA PRO A 172 3.26 -14.70 3.81
C PRO A 172 4.19 -14.61 5.03
N LEU A 173 5.20 -13.75 4.99
CA LEU A 173 6.11 -13.51 6.11
C LEU A 173 5.43 -12.58 7.15
N PRO A 174 5.26 -12.99 8.42
CA PRO A 174 4.62 -12.14 9.44
C PRO A 174 5.44 -10.87 9.72
N LEU A 175 4.79 -9.70 9.82
CA LEU A 175 5.50 -8.43 10.02
C LEU A 175 6.24 -8.33 11.38
N SER A 176 5.87 -9.18 12.33
CA SER A 176 6.58 -9.35 13.61
C SER A 176 7.98 -9.93 13.45
N GLU A 177 8.22 -10.71 12.39
CA GLU A 177 9.47 -11.42 12.14
C GLU A 177 10.46 -10.62 11.26
N LEU A 178 10.06 -9.42 10.81
CA LEU A 178 10.92 -8.53 10.03
C LEU A 178 11.96 -7.84 10.90
N LYS A 179 13.20 -7.78 10.36
CA LYS A 179 14.28 -6.91 10.86
C LYS A 179 13.80 -5.45 10.94
N LEU A 180 14.41 -4.67 11.83
CA LEU A 180 13.94 -3.30 12.15
C LEU A 180 13.98 -2.36 10.95
N ASP A 181 15.04 -2.43 10.16
CA ASP A 181 15.23 -1.73 8.89
C ASP A 181 14.21 -2.16 7.83
N ALA A 182 13.98 -3.46 7.67
CA ALA A 182 12.96 -4.01 6.79
C ALA A 182 11.54 -3.53 7.21
N ALA A 183 11.24 -3.52 8.50
CA ALA A 183 9.98 -3.01 9.01
C ALA A 183 9.82 -1.48 8.83
N PHE A 184 10.92 -0.73 8.90
CA PHE A 184 10.94 0.70 8.62
C PHE A 184 10.72 1.00 7.14
N TRP A 185 11.45 0.33 6.24
CA TRP A 185 11.26 0.48 4.79
C TRP A 185 9.88 0.03 4.35
N LEU A 186 9.34 -1.06 4.88
CA LEU A 186 7.96 -1.47 4.62
C LEU A 186 6.95 -0.36 4.97
N MET A 187 7.14 0.32 6.10
CA MET A 187 6.34 1.49 6.48
C MET A 187 6.54 2.69 5.55
N PHE A 188 7.69 2.83 4.91
CA PHE A 188 7.93 3.83 3.88
C PHE A 188 7.24 3.45 2.55
N GLU A 189 7.50 2.26 2.02
CA GLU A 189 6.96 1.78 0.75
C GLU A 189 5.42 1.79 0.74
N THR A 190 4.80 1.31 1.83
CA THR A 190 3.33 1.27 1.96
C THR A 190 2.67 2.64 1.99
N TYR A 191 3.38 3.72 2.32
CA TYR A 191 2.87 5.09 2.23
C TYR A 191 3.27 5.78 0.93
N SER A 192 4.40 5.38 0.32
CA SER A 192 5.08 6.16 -0.73
C SER A 192 4.84 5.64 -2.14
N PHE A 193 4.78 4.32 -2.37
CA PHE A 193 4.58 3.74 -3.71
C PHE A 193 3.81 2.39 -3.78
N VAL A 194 3.63 1.68 -2.66
CA VAL A 194 2.73 0.51 -2.57
C VAL A 194 1.57 0.70 -1.56
N PRO A 195 0.69 1.73 -1.71
CA PRO A 195 -0.47 1.99 -0.85
C PRO A 195 -1.25 0.77 -0.37
N SER A 196 -1.30 0.56 0.95
CA SER A 196 -1.99 -0.60 1.55
C SER A 196 -2.53 -0.31 2.94
N THR A 197 -3.84 -0.46 3.14
CA THR A 197 -4.56 -0.03 4.36
C THR A 197 -4.31 -0.88 5.61
N HIS A 198 -3.97 -2.16 5.45
CA HIS A 198 -3.78 -3.11 6.54
C HIS A 198 -3.03 -4.33 6.04
N ARG A 199 -1.92 -4.69 6.69
CA ARG A 199 -1.18 -5.94 6.49
C ARG A 199 -0.70 -6.44 7.84
N THR A 200 -1.06 -7.68 8.17
CA THR A 200 -0.41 -8.53 9.16
C THR A 200 0.82 -9.23 8.59
N ASP A 201 0.90 -9.24 7.26
CA ASP A 201 1.59 -10.23 6.46
C ASP A 201 2.23 -9.58 5.22
N LEU A 202 3.49 -9.92 4.97
CA LEU A 202 4.25 -9.47 3.80
C LEU A 202 4.00 -10.43 2.63
N GLY A 203 3.34 -9.92 1.59
CA GLY A 203 3.16 -10.64 0.33
C GLY A 203 4.36 -10.48 -0.61
N TYR A 204 4.54 -11.44 -1.51
CA TYR A 204 5.73 -11.59 -2.35
C TYR A 204 6.16 -10.31 -3.10
N ASP A 205 5.26 -9.64 -3.84
CA ASP A 205 5.56 -8.40 -4.57
C ASP A 205 6.19 -7.31 -3.68
N LEU A 206 5.72 -7.22 -2.44
CA LEU A 206 6.16 -6.21 -1.47
C LEU A 206 7.42 -6.65 -0.72
N ALA A 207 7.64 -7.96 -0.53
CA ALA A 207 8.93 -8.48 -0.08
C ALA A 207 10.03 -8.23 -1.13
N HIS A 208 9.70 -8.36 -2.41
CA HIS A 208 10.61 -8.10 -3.51
C HIS A 208 10.97 -6.61 -3.60
N CYS A 209 9.99 -5.68 -3.48
CA CYS A 209 10.27 -4.25 -3.32
C CYS A 209 11.21 -4.00 -2.13
N LEU A 210 10.86 -4.55 -0.96
CA LEU A 210 11.57 -4.34 0.30
C LEU A 210 13.01 -4.84 0.28
N TYR A 211 13.25 -5.97 -0.38
CA TYR A 211 14.59 -6.48 -0.61
C TYR A 211 15.39 -5.59 -1.54
N CYS A 212 14.80 -5.12 -2.65
CA CYS A 212 15.47 -4.21 -3.56
C CYS A 212 15.85 -2.91 -2.85
N THR A 213 14.97 -2.38 -2.00
CA THR A 213 15.26 -1.23 -1.12
C THR A 213 16.43 -1.53 -0.17
N ARG A 214 16.45 -2.67 0.54
CA ARG A 214 17.56 -3.04 1.44
C ARG A 214 18.91 -3.19 0.72
N ASN A 215 18.91 -3.73 -0.49
CA ASN A 215 20.13 -4.08 -1.23
C ASN A 215 20.52 -3.06 -2.30
N GLY A 216 19.86 -1.89 -2.37
CA GLY A 216 20.15 -0.84 -3.35
C GLY A 216 19.90 -1.27 -4.81
N LEU A 217 19.02 -2.25 -5.05
CA LEU A 217 18.72 -2.73 -6.40
C LEU A 217 17.73 -1.80 -7.10
N ARG A 218 18.01 -1.47 -8.37
CA ARG A 218 17.17 -0.57 -9.19
C ARG A 218 15.71 -1.04 -9.26
N MET A 219 14.78 -0.10 -9.17
CA MET A 219 13.34 -0.32 -9.31
C MET A 219 12.68 0.78 -10.13
N ASP A 220 11.74 0.42 -11.01
CA ASP A 220 10.84 1.37 -11.68
C ASP A 220 9.68 1.72 -10.75
N ILE A 221 9.94 2.62 -9.80
CA ILE A 221 8.89 3.16 -8.91
C ILE A 221 7.74 3.79 -9.70
N GLY A 222 7.99 4.28 -10.92
CA GLY A 222 7.00 4.82 -11.84
C GLY A 222 6.01 3.77 -12.30
N GLN A 223 6.47 2.57 -12.67
CA GLN A 223 5.61 1.41 -12.95
C GLN A 223 4.84 0.97 -11.70
N ILE A 224 5.50 0.89 -10.55
CA ILE A 224 4.87 0.44 -9.29
C ILE A 224 3.75 1.41 -8.87
N ILE A 225 4.02 2.72 -8.89
CA ILE A 225 3.03 3.78 -8.63
C ILE A 225 1.92 3.77 -9.68
N MET A 226 2.26 3.65 -10.98
CA MET A 226 1.27 3.60 -12.05
C MET A 226 0.29 2.45 -11.84
N LYS A 227 0.76 1.25 -11.48
CA LYS A 227 -0.09 0.12 -11.10
C LYS A 227 -0.98 0.45 -9.90
N GLY A 228 -0.46 1.13 -8.89
CA GLY A 228 -1.25 1.62 -7.76
C GLY A 228 -2.36 2.60 -8.18
N ILE A 229 -2.06 3.54 -9.08
CA ILE A 229 -3.06 4.46 -9.68
C ILE A 229 -4.11 3.67 -10.46
N CYS A 230 -3.68 2.79 -11.38
CA CYS A 230 -4.58 1.92 -12.13
C CYS A 230 -5.51 1.11 -11.22
N ARG A 231 -4.99 0.52 -10.14
CA ARG A 231 -5.81 -0.20 -9.15
C ARG A 231 -6.79 0.72 -8.40
N GLY A 232 -6.40 1.93 -8.03
CA GLY A 232 -7.27 2.92 -7.37
C GLY A 232 -8.48 3.35 -8.21
N GLY A 233 -8.27 3.49 -9.53
CA GLY A 233 -9.32 3.79 -10.51
C GLY A 233 -10.25 2.62 -10.79
N HIS A 234 -9.74 1.40 -10.94
CA HIS A 234 -10.57 0.22 -11.28
C HIS A 234 -11.23 -0.44 -10.06
N SER A 235 -10.67 -0.29 -8.85
CA SER A 235 -11.25 -0.87 -7.64
C SER A 235 -12.52 -0.13 -7.21
N THR A 236 -13.58 -0.86 -6.84
CA THR A 236 -14.76 -0.29 -6.17
C THR A 236 -14.56 -0.06 -4.68
N LYS A 237 -13.48 -0.60 -4.09
CA LYS A 237 -13.19 -0.56 -2.64
C LYS A 237 -11.81 0.04 -2.37
N GLY A 238 -11.60 0.47 -1.12
CA GLY A 238 -10.31 1.02 -0.67
C GLY A 238 -10.14 2.51 -0.98
N PRO A 239 -9.02 3.09 -0.53
CA PRO A 239 -8.71 4.51 -0.72
C PRO A 239 -8.19 4.80 -2.13
N LEU A 240 -8.28 6.06 -2.54
CA LEU A 240 -7.61 6.58 -3.74
C LEU A 240 -6.17 6.96 -3.39
N PRO A 241 -5.17 6.34 -4.03
CA PRO A 241 -3.76 6.63 -3.74
C PRO A 241 -3.26 7.92 -4.42
N PHE A 242 -2.04 8.32 -4.06
CA PHE A 242 -1.25 9.38 -4.71
C PHE A 242 -1.96 10.74 -4.98
N PRO A 243 -2.76 11.28 -4.05
CA PRO A 243 -3.49 12.53 -4.27
C PRO A 243 -2.59 13.74 -4.57
N CYS A 244 -1.40 13.81 -3.99
CA CYS A 244 -0.47 14.94 -4.11
C CYS A 244 0.25 14.90 -5.46
N LEU A 245 0.72 13.70 -5.86
CA LEU A 245 1.28 13.43 -7.18
C LEU A 245 0.29 13.75 -8.31
N ILE A 246 -0.96 13.30 -8.16
CA ILE A 246 -2.03 13.58 -9.14
C ILE A 246 -2.33 15.09 -9.20
N THR A 247 -2.41 15.75 -8.04
CA THR A 247 -2.60 17.22 -7.99
C THR A 247 -1.45 17.95 -8.70
N HIS A 248 -0.20 17.50 -8.50
CA HIS A 248 0.96 18.08 -9.17
C HIS A 248 0.86 17.94 -10.70
N PHE A 249 0.59 16.75 -11.25
CA PHE A 249 0.47 16.59 -12.70
C PHE A 249 -0.71 17.36 -13.30
N CYS A 250 -1.79 17.58 -12.54
CA CYS A 250 -2.87 18.47 -12.94
C CYS A 250 -2.44 19.96 -12.92
N GLU A 251 -1.68 20.42 -11.90
CA GLU A 251 -1.07 21.76 -11.89
C GLU A 251 -0.14 21.94 -13.11
N GLU A 252 0.71 20.94 -13.40
CA GLU A 252 1.67 20.96 -14.52
C GLU A 252 0.97 20.97 -15.89
N ALA A 253 -0.21 20.33 -16.01
CA ALA A 253 -1.08 20.43 -17.18
C ALA A 253 -1.82 21.79 -17.29
N GLY A 254 -1.61 22.72 -16.36
CA GLY A 254 -2.21 24.05 -16.37
C GLY A 254 -3.55 24.18 -15.64
N ILE A 255 -4.00 23.15 -14.91
CA ILE A 255 -5.26 23.20 -14.16
C ILE A 255 -5.06 24.00 -12.87
N ASN A 256 -5.80 25.10 -12.70
CA ASN A 256 -5.68 25.96 -11.52
C ASN A 256 -6.27 25.31 -10.25
N VAL A 257 -5.39 24.90 -9.33
CA VAL A 257 -5.75 24.33 -8.02
C VAL A 257 -5.70 25.34 -6.86
N ARG A 258 -5.11 26.53 -7.07
CA ARG A 258 -4.85 27.50 -5.98
C ARG A 258 -5.91 28.61 -5.87
N GLY A 259 -6.68 28.84 -6.93
CA GLY A 259 -7.63 29.95 -7.04
C GLY A 259 -9.12 29.61 -6.86
N GLY A 260 -9.45 28.43 -6.34
CA GLY A 260 -10.85 27.98 -6.17
C GLY A 260 -11.12 27.40 -4.78
N GLY A 261 -12.41 27.30 -4.42
CA GLY A 261 -12.88 26.74 -3.13
C GLY A 261 -12.76 25.22 -3.03
N TRP A 262 -11.57 24.69 -3.33
CA TRP A 262 -11.25 23.26 -3.29
C TRP A 262 -11.05 22.78 -1.85
N THR A 263 -11.44 21.53 -1.58
CA THR A 263 -11.06 20.86 -0.34
C THR A 263 -9.61 20.44 -0.45
N MET A 264 -8.72 21.19 0.20
CA MET A 264 -7.31 20.86 0.27
C MET A 264 -7.08 19.74 1.29
N PHE A 265 -6.32 18.72 0.87
CA PHE A 265 -5.82 17.66 1.73
C PHE A 265 -4.37 17.93 2.11
N ALA A 266 -4.13 18.09 3.40
CA ALA A 266 -2.79 18.14 3.96
C ALA A 266 -2.22 16.70 4.05
N PRO A 267 -1.04 16.43 3.45
CA PRO A 267 -0.34 15.17 3.64
C PRO A 267 -0.01 14.93 5.11
N THR A 268 0.23 13.68 5.47
CA THR A 268 0.64 13.38 6.85
C THR A 268 2.13 13.66 7.05
N SER A 269 2.52 13.90 8.30
CA SER A 269 3.92 14.11 8.68
C SER A 269 4.85 13.04 8.12
N ASP A 270 6.04 13.46 7.69
CA ASP A 270 7.09 12.58 7.19
C ASP A 270 7.38 11.42 8.15
N ILE A 271 7.80 10.30 7.57
CA ILE A 271 8.31 9.16 8.33
C ILE A 271 9.65 9.59 8.92
N GLY A 272 9.76 9.44 10.24
CA GLY A 272 10.85 10.03 11.02
C GLY A 272 11.10 9.27 12.32
N LYS A 273 12.10 9.73 13.09
CA LYS A 273 12.62 9.13 14.33
C LYS A 273 11.55 8.60 15.30
N LYS A 274 10.40 9.27 15.45
CA LYS A 274 9.32 8.77 16.32
C LYS A 274 8.82 7.39 15.88
N VAL A 275 8.57 7.21 14.57
CA VAL A 275 8.08 5.95 13.99
C VAL A 275 9.16 4.87 14.10
N TYR A 276 10.41 5.22 13.79
CA TYR A 276 11.54 4.29 13.93
C TYR A 276 11.71 3.82 15.38
N ASN A 277 11.77 4.75 16.34
CA ASN A 277 11.96 4.42 17.75
C ASN A 277 10.78 3.62 18.33
N GLU A 278 9.55 3.86 17.85
CA GLU A 278 8.40 3.03 18.21
C GLU A 278 8.51 1.60 17.66
N LEU A 279 8.99 1.43 16.42
CA LEU A 279 9.27 0.10 15.82
C LEU A 279 10.42 -0.63 16.52
N ALA A 280 11.44 0.11 16.98
CA ALA A 280 12.58 -0.42 17.73
C ALA A 280 12.16 -0.86 19.14
N GLN A 281 11.43 0.00 19.87
CA GLN A 281 10.93 -0.31 21.22
C GLN A 281 10.04 -1.54 21.23
N ARG A 282 9.16 -1.72 20.24
CA ARG A 282 8.31 -2.92 20.08
C ARG A 282 9.10 -4.22 19.88
N ARG A 283 10.37 -4.13 19.45
CA ARG A 283 11.30 -5.26 19.24
C ARG A 283 12.37 -5.38 20.34
N GLY A 284 12.32 -4.55 21.39
CA GLY A 284 13.35 -4.51 22.43
C GLY A 284 14.70 -3.95 21.97
N LEU A 285 14.76 -3.31 20.80
CA LEU A 285 15.99 -2.80 20.19
C LEU A 285 16.31 -1.37 20.65
N ARG A 286 17.59 -0.98 20.52
CA ARG A 286 18.05 0.39 20.81
C ARG A 286 17.32 1.39 19.92
N SER A 287 16.91 2.50 20.52
CA SER A 287 16.32 3.64 19.81
C SER A 287 17.41 4.59 19.30
N ILE A 288 17.18 5.26 18.16
CA ILE A 288 18.08 6.30 17.66
C ILE A 288 18.16 7.42 18.71
N SER A 289 19.36 7.71 19.21
CA SER A 289 19.62 8.64 20.31
C SER A 289 20.76 9.63 20.02
N GLY A 290 20.94 9.98 18.75
CA GLY A 290 22.04 10.84 18.29
C GLY A 290 22.54 10.34 16.94
N PRO A 291 23.70 10.80 16.47
CA PRO A 291 24.38 10.17 15.34
C PRO A 291 24.73 8.71 15.70
N MET A 292 24.26 7.75 14.90
CA MET A 292 24.77 6.37 14.93
C MET A 292 26.16 6.39 14.29
N LEU A 293 27.16 5.82 14.95
CA LEU A 293 28.45 5.53 14.32
C LEU A 293 28.34 4.19 13.59
N GLU A 294 29.22 3.95 12.62
CA GLU A 294 29.24 2.74 11.78
C GLU A 294 29.27 1.45 12.61
N GLU A 295 29.78 1.50 13.85
CA GLU A 295 29.84 0.42 14.83
C GLU A 295 28.47 -0.17 15.26
N ASP A 296 27.36 0.57 15.12
CA ASP A 296 26.00 0.05 15.38
C ASP A 296 25.37 -0.58 14.11
N ILE A 297 26.04 -0.54 12.94
CA ILE A 297 25.68 -1.35 11.78
C ILE A 297 26.27 -2.75 12.01
N VAL A 298 25.49 -3.61 12.66
CA VAL A 298 25.82 -5.04 12.73
C VAL A 298 25.60 -5.67 11.34
N LEU A 299 26.59 -5.50 10.47
CA LEU A 299 26.90 -6.50 9.46
C LEU A 299 27.21 -7.78 10.23
N PHE A 300 26.31 -8.74 10.14
CA PHE A 300 26.46 -10.03 10.80
C PHE A 300 27.37 -10.92 9.95
N ASP A 301 28.61 -10.45 9.77
CA ASP A 301 29.72 -11.21 9.18
C ASP A 301 30.21 -12.19 10.24
N GLY A 302 29.34 -13.14 10.58
CA GLY A 302 29.70 -14.32 11.34
C GLY A 302 30.52 -15.21 10.42
N GLU A 303 31.85 -15.09 10.49
CA GLU A 303 32.74 -16.20 10.14
C GLU A 303 32.21 -17.43 10.88
N PHE A 304 31.79 -18.44 10.11
CA PHE A 304 31.49 -19.75 10.67
C PHE A 304 32.78 -20.24 11.34
N PRO A 305 32.75 -20.73 12.59
CA PRO A 305 33.90 -21.46 13.11
C PRO A 305 34.11 -22.67 12.18
N ASP A 306 35.34 -22.81 11.68
CA ASP A 306 35.73 -23.94 10.85
C ASP A 306 35.33 -25.26 11.54
N ASP A 307 34.85 -26.23 10.76
CA ASP A 307 34.73 -27.61 11.23
C ASP A 307 36.12 -28.08 11.70
N ASP A 308 36.29 -28.30 13.00
CA ASP A 308 37.47 -28.94 13.58
C ASP A 308 37.18 -30.45 13.67
N PRO A 309 37.69 -31.28 12.73
CA PRO A 309 37.21 -32.64 12.54
C PRO A 309 38.15 -33.63 13.24
N ASP A 310 38.40 -33.44 14.54
CA ASP A 310 38.99 -34.44 15.44
C ASP A 310 38.99 -33.91 16.91
N ASP A 311 38.00 -34.30 17.71
CA ASP A 311 38.32 -34.74 19.08
C ASP A 311 37.38 -35.87 19.54
N HIS A 312 37.94 -36.79 20.31
CA HIS A 312 37.45 -38.16 20.46
C HIS A 312 36.64 -38.41 21.74
N ASP A 313 35.86 -39.50 21.67
CA ASP A 313 35.48 -40.39 22.77
C ASP A 313 34.43 -39.91 23.80
N TYR A 314 33.33 -40.66 23.93
CA TYR A 314 33.19 -41.55 25.09
C TYR A 314 32.07 -42.61 24.92
N ASN A 315 32.50 -43.87 24.90
CA ASN A 315 31.77 -45.12 25.24
C ASN A 315 30.53 -45.58 24.43
N GLU A 316 30.78 -46.58 23.59
CA GLU A 316 29.94 -47.79 23.48
C GLU A 316 30.10 -48.72 24.73
N GLN A 317 29.41 -49.87 24.72
CA GLN A 317 29.32 -50.96 25.73
C GLN A 317 28.28 -50.71 26.85
N ASN A 318 27.40 -51.63 27.26
CA ASN A 318 27.06 -53.04 26.92
C ASN A 318 25.64 -53.32 27.53
N LEU A 319 24.86 -54.38 27.23
CA LEU A 319 25.00 -55.63 26.44
C LEU A 319 23.57 -56.12 26.01
N ASP A 320 23.49 -57.29 25.37
CA ASP A 320 22.28 -57.90 24.78
C ASP A 320 21.32 -58.67 25.74
N GLU A 321 20.11 -58.92 25.21
CA GLU A 321 19.20 -60.08 25.41
C GLU A 321 18.68 -60.52 26.80
N ASP A 322 17.33 -60.57 26.93
CA ASP A 322 16.60 -61.70 27.55
C ASP A 322 15.23 -61.89 26.85
N PRO A 323 14.96 -63.02 26.17
CA PRO A 323 13.78 -63.23 25.33
C PRO A 323 12.57 -63.94 26.01
N ASP A 324 12.60 -64.26 27.31
CA ASP A 324 11.55 -65.07 27.98
C ASP A 324 10.79 -64.33 29.11
N ALA A 325 9.97 -63.33 28.75
CA ALA A 325 9.02 -62.68 29.68
C ALA A 325 7.55 -62.94 29.28
N GLU A 326 6.84 -63.77 30.05
CA GLU A 326 5.42 -64.06 29.87
C GLU A 326 4.51 -62.82 30.11
N PRO A 327 3.35 -62.71 29.42
CA PRO A 327 2.42 -61.60 29.61
C PRO A 327 1.58 -61.75 30.89
N PRO A 328 1.19 -60.64 31.55
CA PRO A 328 0.32 -60.67 32.74
C PRO A 328 -1.16 -60.86 32.40
N ASP A 329 -1.88 -61.54 33.30
CA ASP A 329 -3.35 -61.64 33.38
C ASP A 329 -4.06 -60.28 33.65
#